data_AF-A0A1F8C0V9-F1
#
_entry.id   AF-A0A1F8C0V9-F1
#
_cell.length_a   1.000
_cell.length_b   1.000
_cell.length_c   1.000
_cell.angle_alpha   90.00
_cell.angle_beta   90.00
_cell.angle_gamma   90.00
#
_symmetry.space_group_name_H-M   'P 1'
#
loop_
_entity.id
_entity.type
_entity.pdbx_description
1 polymer ?
#
loop_
_entity_poly.entity_id
_entity_poly.type
_entity_poly.pdbx_seq_one_letter_code
_entity_poly.pdbx_strand_id
1 'polypeptide(L)'
;MKLLTNKVLTVFFLLVVISPWFWVFIKNRVDYGSKGEKLIFPNNPAIVTRAAVLQKELIDSGFSLGVAKFLVNKVTIFTYEITGRYLESFNPGYLFFQGDLDLKRSTRAAGPLYLAFLPLIIFSFPEVMKRKNRFLLFALLISPLPAIVIAAHYHNFFRIPLFLILTYLAALGLKKITIKKWIFCGILVLLFFELARFIHDFWIHYPSRLP
;
A
#
# COMPACT_ATOMS: atom_id res chain seq x y z
N MET A 1 2.39 14.58 -24.96
CA MET A 1 2.34 14.44 -23.49
C MET A 1 1.39 15.51 -22.88
N LYS A 2 0.07 15.29 -22.85
CA LYS A 2 -0.92 16.17 -22.16
C LYS A 2 -1.69 15.38 -21.09
N LEU A 3 -0.96 14.79 -20.13
CA LEU A 3 -1.56 14.15 -18.94
C LEU A 3 -1.55 15.11 -17.75
N LEU A 4 -0.50 15.93 -17.61
CA LEU A 4 -0.49 17.07 -16.71
C LEU A 4 -1.32 18.21 -17.33
N THR A 5 -2.51 18.40 -16.81
CA THR A 5 -3.26 19.65 -16.97
C THR A 5 -3.50 20.22 -15.58
N ASN A 6 -3.51 21.54 -15.43
CA ASN A 6 -3.72 22.19 -14.12
C ASN A 6 -4.92 21.60 -13.37
N LYS A 7 -6.02 21.31 -14.07
CA LYS A 7 -7.20 20.63 -13.50
C LYS A 7 -6.90 19.26 -12.85
N VAL A 8 -6.07 18.42 -13.47
CA VAL A 8 -5.70 17.10 -12.90
C VAL A 8 -4.84 17.28 -11.66
N LEU A 9 -3.90 18.23 -11.70
CA LEU A 9 -3.04 18.52 -10.55
C LEU A 9 -3.87 19.04 -9.37
N THR A 10 -4.80 19.96 -9.61
CA THR A 10 -5.72 20.45 -8.57
C THR A 10 -6.51 19.32 -7.94
N VAL A 11 -7.13 18.45 -8.75
CA VAL A 11 -7.86 17.28 -8.25
C VAL A 11 -6.94 16.35 -7.47
N PHE A 12 -5.74 16.06 -8.00
CA PHE A 12 -4.76 15.21 -7.34
C PHE A 12 -4.40 15.73 -5.94
N PHE A 13 -4.05 17.02 -5.81
CA PHE A 13 -3.73 17.61 -4.51
C PHE A 13 -4.93 17.60 -3.56
N LEU A 14 -6.15 17.87 -4.05
CA LEU A 14 -7.36 17.73 -3.24
C LEU A 14 -7.53 16.30 -2.72
N LEU A 15 -7.38 15.29 -3.59
CA LEU A 15 -7.48 13.89 -3.20
C LEU A 15 -6.39 13.48 -2.20
N VAL A 16 -5.17 14.01 -2.34
CA VAL A 16 -4.09 13.80 -1.35
C VAL A 16 -4.48 14.40 0.00
N VAL A 17 -4.94 15.65 0.03
CA VAL A 17 -5.27 16.34 1.28
C VAL A 17 -6.42 15.67 2.02
N ILE A 18 -7.42 15.11 1.32
CA ILE A 18 -8.53 14.41 1.98
C ILE A 18 -8.19 12.95 2.35
N SER A 19 -7.08 12.40 1.86
CA SER A 19 -6.77 10.98 2.05
C SER A 19 -6.38 10.63 3.50
N PRO A 20 -6.74 9.44 4.00
CA PRO A 20 -6.39 9.01 5.35
C PRO A 20 -4.90 9.03 5.63
N TRP A 21 -4.08 8.54 4.68
CA TRP A 21 -2.63 8.45 4.86
C TRP A 21 -1.98 9.81 5.12
N PHE A 22 -2.48 10.88 4.49
CA PHE A 22 -1.94 12.23 4.62
C PHE A 22 -2.15 12.78 6.04
N TRP A 23 -3.34 12.62 6.60
CA TRP A 23 -3.67 13.08 7.95
C TRP A 23 -2.92 12.30 9.03
N VAL A 24 -2.84 10.98 8.88
CA VAL A 24 -2.06 10.14 9.83
C VAL A 24 -0.57 10.47 9.75
N PHE A 25 -0.05 10.69 8.53
CA PHE A 25 1.34 11.12 8.33
C PHE A 25 1.64 12.46 9.01
N ILE A 26 0.76 13.46 8.84
CA ILE A 26 0.94 14.78 9.47
C ILE A 26 0.90 14.67 10.99
N LYS A 27 -0.08 13.95 11.54
CA LYS A 27 -0.29 13.84 12.99
C LYS A 27 0.89 13.12 13.68
N ASN A 28 1.38 12.05 13.06
CA ASN A 28 2.40 11.18 13.68
C ASN A 28 3.80 11.33 13.06
N ARG A 29 4.09 12.46 12.40
CA ARG A 29 5.36 12.68 11.67
C ARG A 29 6.63 12.37 12.47
N VAL A 30 6.60 12.58 13.79
CA VAL A 30 7.75 12.37 14.69
C VAL A 30 8.00 10.87 14.94
N ASP A 31 6.96 10.05 14.91
CA ASP A 31 7.05 8.61 15.13
C ASP A 31 7.58 7.85 13.89
N TYR A 32 7.53 8.46 12.70
CA TYR A 32 8.07 7.86 11.48
C TYR A 32 9.60 7.88 11.40
N GLY A 33 10.27 8.75 12.18
CA GLY A 33 11.74 8.92 12.15
C GLY A 33 12.48 8.44 13.39
N SER A 34 11.79 8.09 14.47
CA SER A 34 12.40 7.95 15.82
C SER A 34 12.72 6.51 16.26
N LYS A 35 12.34 5.49 15.49
CA LYS A 35 12.72 4.09 15.77
C LYS A 35 13.33 3.46 14.53
N GLY A 36 14.58 3.01 14.66
CA GLY A 36 15.34 2.35 13.61
C GLY A 36 14.61 1.13 13.08
N GLU A 37 13.81 1.35 12.02
CA GLU A 37 13.14 0.30 11.28
C GLU A 37 14.17 -0.74 10.88
N LYS A 38 13.95 -1.97 11.35
CA LYS A 38 14.90 -3.04 11.09
C LYS A 38 14.82 -3.38 9.62
N LEU A 39 15.97 -3.36 8.95
CA LEU A 39 16.07 -3.85 7.58
C LEU A 39 16.09 -5.38 7.59
N ILE A 40 15.49 -5.98 6.57
CA ILE A 40 15.57 -7.42 6.34
C ILE A 40 16.72 -7.69 5.38
N PHE A 41 17.57 -8.63 5.77
CA PHE A 41 18.64 -9.15 4.94
C PHE A 41 18.61 -10.69 4.95
N PRO A 42 19.17 -11.37 3.94
CA PRO A 42 19.22 -12.83 3.90
C PRO A 42 19.85 -13.50 5.14
N ASN A 43 20.75 -12.77 5.84
CA ASN A 43 21.40 -13.24 7.06
C ASN A 43 20.68 -12.83 8.36
N ASN A 44 19.46 -12.30 8.28
CA ASN A 44 18.66 -11.99 9.46
C ASN A 44 18.40 -13.29 10.27
N PRO A 45 18.63 -13.30 11.59
CA PRO A 45 18.42 -14.48 12.43
C PRO A 45 17.03 -15.12 12.23
N ALA A 46 15.98 -14.33 12.05
CA ALA A 46 14.62 -14.84 11.82
C ALA A 46 14.52 -15.67 10.52
N ILE A 47 15.20 -15.25 9.45
CA ILE A 47 15.24 -15.98 8.18
C ILE A 47 16.04 -17.27 8.32
N VAL A 48 17.17 -17.21 9.02
CA VAL A 48 18.03 -18.39 9.25
C VAL A 48 17.28 -19.42 10.09
N THR A 49 16.62 -19.01 11.17
CA THR A 49 15.81 -19.89 12.00
C THR A 49 14.65 -20.49 11.21
N ARG A 50 13.92 -19.69 10.43
CA ARG A 50 12.81 -20.18 9.60
C ARG A 50 13.28 -21.19 8.55
N ALA A 51 14.42 -20.95 7.91
CA ALA A 51 15.01 -21.90 6.98
C ALA A 51 15.37 -23.23 7.67
N ALA A 52 15.95 -23.18 8.86
CA ALA A 52 16.27 -24.39 9.63
C ALA A 52 15.02 -25.19 10.03
N VAL A 53 13.95 -24.50 10.46
CA VAL A 53 12.66 -25.13 10.81
C VAL A 53 12.04 -25.81 9.59
N LEU A 54 11.93 -25.10 8.45
CA LEU A 54 11.35 -25.65 7.23
C LEU A 54 12.19 -26.80 6.63
N GLN A 55 13.51 -26.74 6.75
CA GLN A 55 14.38 -27.86 6.37
C GLN A 55 14.10 -29.10 7.22
N LYS A 56 13.89 -28.92 8.53
CA LYS A 56 13.55 -30.01 9.43
C LYS A 56 12.19 -30.63 9.07
N GLU A 57 11.17 -29.81 8.83
CA GLU A 57 9.83 -30.28 8.43
C GLU A 57 9.86 -31.09 7.12
N LEU A 58 10.69 -30.69 6.15
CA LEU A 58 10.88 -31.48 4.92
C LEU A 58 11.57 -32.82 5.18
N ILE A 59 12.59 -32.86 6.03
CA ILE A 59 13.27 -34.11 6.39
C ILE A 59 12.31 -35.05 7.10
N ASP A 60 11.52 -34.53 8.05
CA ASP A 60 10.49 -35.28 8.77
C ASP A 60 9.39 -35.81 7.82
N SER A 61 9.17 -35.13 6.68
CA SER A 61 8.27 -35.55 5.60
C SER A 61 8.89 -36.57 4.62
N GLY A 62 10.12 -37.03 4.88
CA GLY A 62 10.81 -38.07 4.10
C GLY A 62 11.73 -37.57 2.99
N PHE A 63 11.98 -36.25 2.87
CA PHE A 63 12.96 -35.72 1.92
C PHE A 63 14.40 -35.92 2.42
N SER A 64 15.34 -36.15 1.50
CA SER A 64 16.77 -36.20 1.85
C SER A 64 17.30 -34.82 2.24
N LEU A 65 18.35 -34.79 3.07
CA LEU A 65 18.99 -33.54 3.51
C LEU A 65 19.44 -32.64 2.34
N GLY A 66 19.94 -33.25 1.26
CA GLY A 66 20.36 -32.52 0.06
C GLY A 66 19.19 -31.81 -0.63
N VAL A 67 18.06 -32.51 -0.79
CA VAL A 67 16.85 -31.94 -1.39
C VAL A 67 16.26 -30.85 -0.48
N ALA A 68 16.19 -31.09 0.83
CA ALA A 68 15.69 -30.10 1.79
C ALA A 68 16.52 -28.79 1.76
N LYS A 69 17.86 -28.88 1.70
CA LYS A 69 18.75 -27.70 1.58
C LYS A 69 18.62 -26.99 0.24
N PHE A 70 18.36 -27.73 -0.85
CA PHE A 70 18.17 -27.14 -2.16
C PHE A 70 16.85 -26.35 -2.22
N LEU A 71 15.75 -26.97 -1.79
CA LEU A 71 14.41 -26.36 -1.79
C LEU A 71 14.33 -25.18 -0.80
N VAL A 72 14.82 -25.38 0.42
CA VAL A 72 14.79 -24.38 1.48
C VAL A 72 16.20 -23.91 1.75
N ASN A 73 16.52 -22.72 1.24
CA ASN A 73 17.74 -22.01 1.56
C ASN A 73 17.42 -20.55 1.95
N LYS A 74 18.41 -19.84 2.49
CA LYS A 74 18.24 -18.45 2.95
C LYS A 74 17.73 -17.52 1.83
N VAL A 75 18.19 -17.74 0.60
CA VAL A 75 17.78 -16.93 -0.55
C VAL A 75 16.33 -17.21 -0.91
N THR A 76 15.89 -18.48 -0.92
CA THR A 76 14.49 -18.84 -1.17
C THR A 76 13.57 -18.21 -0.13
N ILE A 77 13.90 -18.33 1.17
CA ILE A 77 13.08 -17.74 2.24
C ILE A 77 13.08 -16.22 2.16
N PHE A 78 14.23 -15.59 1.95
CA PHE A 78 14.31 -14.14 1.77
C PHE A 78 13.49 -13.67 0.56
N THR A 79 13.56 -14.40 -0.56
CA THR A 79 12.80 -14.10 -1.79
C THR A 79 11.30 -14.19 -1.54
N TYR A 80 10.86 -15.26 -0.89
CA TYR A 80 9.47 -15.41 -0.46
C TYR A 80 9.00 -14.23 0.39
N GLU A 81 9.84 -13.81 1.35
CA GLU A 81 9.55 -12.76 2.32
C GLU A 81 9.46 -11.36 1.66
N ILE A 82 10.37 -11.02 0.73
CA ILE A 82 10.32 -9.75 -0.01
C ILE A 82 9.18 -9.74 -1.04
N THR A 83 8.89 -10.87 -1.70
CA THR A 83 7.77 -10.99 -2.63
C THR A 83 6.44 -10.83 -1.88
N GLY A 84 6.31 -11.42 -0.69
CA GLY A 84 5.17 -11.22 0.19
C GLY A 84 4.93 -9.73 0.49
N ARG A 85 5.95 -9.00 0.96
CA ARG A 85 5.86 -7.56 1.24
C ARG A 85 5.54 -6.69 0.03
N TYR A 86 6.06 -7.07 -1.13
CA TYR A 86 5.73 -6.41 -2.38
C TYR A 86 4.22 -6.54 -2.67
N LEU A 87 3.70 -7.79 -2.64
CA LEU A 87 2.30 -8.09 -2.91
C LEU A 87 1.34 -7.50 -1.87
N GLU A 88 1.75 -7.45 -0.60
CA GLU A 88 1.01 -6.77 0.48
C GLU A 88 0.70 -5.31 0.17
N SER A 89 1.60 -4.63 -0.55
CA SER A 89 1.41 -3.22 -0.91
C SER A 89 0.22 -3.02 -1.85
N PHE A 90 -0.19 -4.06 -2.59
CA PHE A 90 -1.34 -4.08 -3.48
C PHE A 90 -2.55 -4.80 -2.88
N ASN A 91 -2.46 -5.29 -1.64
CA ASN A 91 -3.56 -5.97 -0.98
C ASN A 91 -4.75 -4.99 -0.82
N PRO A 92 -5.95 -5.30 -1.32
CA PRO A 92 -7.10 -4.41 -1.20
C PRO A 92 -7.54 -4.14 0.25
N GLY A 93 -7.45 -5.17 1.10
CA GLY A 93 -7.69 -5.07 2.55
C GLY A 93 -6.81 -4.00 3.20
N TYR A 94 -5.52 -4.02 2.87
CA TYR A 94 -4.58 -2.99 3.27
C TYR A 94 -4.94 -1.63 2.64
N LEU A 95 -5.03 -1.53 1.31
CA LEU A 95 -5.15 -0.26 0.59
C LEU A 95 -6.44 0.52 0.89
N PHE A 96 -7.57 -0.18 1.07
CA PHE A 96 -8.89 0.46 1.12
C PHE A 96 -9.62 0.31 2.45
N PHE A 97 -9.29 -0.69 3.28
CA PHE A 97 -10.10 -1.02 4.45
C PHE A 97 -9.39 -0.78 5.78
N GLN A 98 -8.19 -1.35 5.98
CA GLN A 98 -7.54 -1.44 7.29
C GLN A 98 -6.24 -0.63 7.40
N GLY A 99 -5.47 -0.54 6.32
CA GLY A 99 -4.14 0.07 6.35
C GLY A 99 -3.14 -0.69 7.22
N ASP A 100 -2.21 0.05 7.80
CA ASP A 100 -1.11 -0.48 8.62
C ASP A 100 -1.59 -1.20 9.90
N LEU A 101 -0.81 -2.19 10.34
CA LEU A 101 -1.01 -2.84 11.62
C LEU A 101 -0.60 -1.94 12.79
N ASP A 102 0.33 -1.01 12.59
CA ASP A 102 0.68 -0.07 13.66
C ASP A 102 -0.35 1.08 13.74
N LEU A 103 -0.93 1.27 14.93
CA LEU A 103 -1.88 2.37 15.18
C LEU A 103 -1.23 3.75 15.05
N LYS A 104 0.09 3.87 15.18
CA LYS A 104 0.81 5.13 14.88
C LYS A 104 0.83 5.45 13.39
N ARG A 105 0.50 4.48 12.53
CA ARG A 105 0.61 4.60 11.08
C ARG A 105 -0.72 4.45 10.36
N SER A 106 -1.73 3.91 11.03
CA SER A 106 -3.10 3.80 10.53
C SER A 106 -4.09 3.97 11.68
N THR A 107 -5.25 4.60 11.42
CA THR A 107 -6.34 4.59 12.41
C THR A 107 -7.08 3.26 12.46
N ARG A 108 -6.85 2.40 11.44
CA ARG A 108 -7.58 1.17 11.13
C ARG A 108 -9.08 1.32 10.85
N ALA A 109 -9.60 2.55 10.81
CA ALA A 109 -10.95 2.78 10.33
C ALA A 109 -10.99 2.71 8.80
N ALA A 110 -10.01 3.24 8.10
CA ALA A 110 -9.91 3.18 6.65
C ALA A 110 -8.51 2.74 6.22
N GLY A 111 -8.39 2.24 4.98
CA GLY A 111 -7.10 2.08 4.35
C GLY A 111 -6.42 3.43 4.09
N PRO A 112 -5.16 3.44 3.62
CA PRO A 112 -4.49 4.66 3.21
C PRO A 112 -5.28 5.39 2.10
N LEU A 113 -6.02 4.67 1.25
CA LEU A 113 -6.89 5.23 0.22
C LEU A 113 -8.35 4.86 0.51
N TYR A 114 -9.28 5.67 0.02
CA TYR A 114 -10.71 5.36 0.10
C TYR A 114 -11.10 4.33 -0.97
N LEU A 115 -12.06 3.45 -0.66
CA LEU A 115 -12.61 2.51 -1.63
C LEU A 115 -13.21 3.23 -2.85
N ALA A 116 -13.76 4.43 -2.65
CA ALA A 116 -14.23 5.29 -3.73
C ALA A 116 -13.15 5.63 -4.79
N PHE A 117 -11.85 5.52 -4.45
CA PHE A 117 -10.77 5.75 -5.41
C PHE A 117 -10.60 4.55 -6.37
N LEU A 118 -10.97 3.34 -5.94
CA LEU A 118 -10.80 2.12 -6.74
C LEU A 118 -11.46 2.20 -8.13
N PRO A 119 -12.76 2.56 -8.29
CA PRO A 119 -13.35 2.70 -9.61
C PRO A 119 -12.65 3.78 -10.44
N LEU A 120 -12.25 4.91 -9.84
CA LEU A 120 -11.54 5.99 -10.53
C LEU A 120 -10.17 5.51 -11.06
N ILE A 121 -9.43 4.77 -10.23
CA ILE A 121 -8.16 4.15 -10.62
C ILE A 121 -8.38 3.21 -11.80
N ILE A 122 -9.36 2.30 -11.73
CA ILE A 122 -9.70 1.35 -12.81
C ILE A 122 -10.02 2.10 -14.12
N PHE A 123 -10.82 3.17 -14.06
CA PHE A 123 -11.18 3.94 -15.25
C PHE A 123 -9.99 4.66 -15.91
N SER A 124 -8.92 4.94 -15.16
CA SER A 124 -7.72 5.57 -15.71
C SER A 124 -6.84 4.59 -16.52
N PHE A 125 -6.84 3.30 -16.19
CA PHE A 125 -5.93 2.30 -16.77
C PHE A 125 -5.99 2.18 -18.30
N PRO A 126 -7.17 2.11 -18.95
CA PRO A 126 -7.26 2.04 -20.40
C PRO A 126 -6.53 3.19 -21.10
N GLU A 127 -6.54 4.40 -20.54
CA GLU A 127 -5.79 5.52 -21.10
C GLU A 127 -4.29 5.36 -20.89
N VAL A 128 -3.87 4.98 -19.69
CA VAL A 128 -2.44 4.78 -19.36
C VAL A 128 -1.83 3.77 -20.33
N MET A 129 -2.56 2.69 -20.62
CA MET A 129 -2.18 1.67 -21.60
C MET A 129 -2.20 2.20 -23.04
N LYS A 130 -3.29 2.84 -23.49
CA LYS A 130 -3.41 3.39 -24.85
C LYS A 130 -2.33 4.43 -25.16
N ARG A 131 -2.01 5.30 -24.20
CA ARG A 131 -0.99 6.34 -24.34
C ARG A 131 0.43 5.81 -24.17
N LYS A 132 0.60 4.50 -23.92
CA LYS A 132 1.87 3.83 -23.64
C LYS A 132 2.69 4.63 -22.63
N ASN A 133 2.05 5.12 -21.56
CA ASN A 133 2.74 5.87 -20.52
C ASN A 133 3.55 4.90 -19.65
N ARG A 134 4.63 4.38 -20.22
CA ARG A 134 5.55 3.41 -19.62
C ARG A 134 6.11 3.94 -18.30
N PHE A 135 6.32 5.24 -18.21
CA PHE A 135 6.80 5.87 -16.97
C PHE A 135 5.83 5.69 -15.81
N LEU A 136 4.53 5.93 -16.01
CA LEU A 136 3.55 5.78 -14.93
C LEU A 136 3.36 4.32 -14.52
N LEU A 137 3.41 3.38 -15.47
CA LEU A 137 3.37 1.95 -15.18
C LEU A 137 4.62 1.48 -14.43
N PHE A 138 5.79 1.93 -14.88
CA PHE A 138 7.06 1.65 -14.23
C PHE A 138 7.09 2.22 -12.81
N ALA A 139 6.63 3.47 -12.63
CA ALA A 139 6.50 4.09 -11.32
C ALA A 139 5.55 3.29 -10.42
N LEU A 140 4.41 2.84 -10.93
CA LEU A 140 3.46 2.02 -10.16
C LEU A 140 4.12 0.72 -9.67
N LEU A 141 4.89 0.04 -10.53
CA LEU A 141 5.59 -1.21 -10.19
C LEU A 141 6.77 -1.00 -9.23
N ILE A 142 7.46 0.15 -9.31
CA ILE A 142 8.64 0.42 -8.47
C ILE A 142 8.27 1.04 -7.13
N SER A 143 7.14 1.72 -7.06
CA SER A 143 6.71 2.41 -5.84
C SER A 143 6.63 1.58 -4.55
N PRO A 144 6.40 0.25 -4.58
CA PRO A 144 6.47 -0.60 -3.38
C PRO A 144 7.88 -1.00 -2.97
N LEU A 145 8.90 -0.81 -3.82
CA LEU A 145 10.27 -1.28 -3.55
C LEU A 145 10.85 -0.80 -2.21
N PRO A 146 10.64 0.46 -1.75
CA PRO A 146 11.16 0.87 -0.45
C PRO A 146 10.61 0.04 0.70
N ALA A 147 9.40 -0.52 0.57
CA ALA A 147 8.74 -1.27 1.63
C ALA A 147 9.19 -2.74 1.74
N ILE A 148 9.79 -3.31 0.69
CA ILE A 148 10.15 -4.74 0.68
C ILE A 148 11.34 -5.05 1.60
N VAL A 149 12.18 -4.06 1.89
CA VAL A 149 13.38 -4.19 2.72
C VAL A 149 13.12 -3.92 4.21
N ILE A 150 11.89 -3.53 4.56
CA ILE A 150 11.51 -3.14 5.92
C ILE A 150 10.94 -4.35 6.67
N ALA A 151 11.38 -4.55 7.92
CA ALA A 151 10.93 -5.66 8.77
C ALA A 151 9.42 -5.63 8.98
N ALA A 152 8.86 -4.44 9.23
CA ALA A 152 7.45 -4.25 9.49
C ALA A 152 6.60 -4.51 8.22
N HIS A 153 5.66 -5.45 8.35
CA HIS A 153 4.59 -5.64 7.36
C HIS A 153 3.68 -4.41 7.30
N TYR A 154 3.12 -4.13 6.13
CA TYR A 154 2.16 -3.04 5.91
C TYR A 154 2.62 -1.61 6.29
N HIS A 155 3.90 -1.39 6.56
CA HIS A 155 4.47 -0.07 6.85
C HIS A 155 4.05 1.02 5.84
N ASN A 156 3.21 1.97 6.28
CA ASN A 156 2.59 3.00 5.43
C ASN A 156 3.60 3.99 4.84
N PHE A 157 4.58 4.48 5.62
CA PHE A 157 5.56 5.49 5.17
C PHE A 157 6.32 5.09 3.90
N PHE A 158 6.86 3.86 3.87
CA PHE A 158 7.61 3.35 2.73
C PHE A 158 6.72 3.02 1.52
N ARG A 159 5.39 3.14 1.67
CA ARG A 159 4.40 2.95 0.60
C ARG A 159 3.75 4.27 0.15
N ILE A 160 4.14 5.42 0.72
CA ILE A 160 3.67 6.75 0.26
C ILE A 160 3.86 6.95 -1.25
N PRO A 161 4.99 6.57 -1.88
CA PRO A 161 5.13 6.68 -3.34
C PRO A 161 4.01 5.95 -4.10
N LEU A 162 3.59 4.78 -3.62
CA LEU A 162 2.48 4.02 -4.22
C LEU A 162 1.16 4.77 -4.04
N PHE A 163 0.91 5.31 -2.85
CA PHE A 163 -0.32 6.06 -2.56
C PHE A 163 -0.45 7.30 -3.45
N LEU A 164 0.65 8.03 -3.67
CA LEU A 164 0.67 9.19 -4.56
C LEU A 164 0.35 8.79 -6.00
N ILE A 165 0.92 7.69 -6.50
CA ILE A 165 0.66 7.22 -7.87
C ILE A 165 -0.79 6.77 -8.02
N LEU A 166 -1.33 6.01 -7.07
CA LEU A 166 -2.72 5.57 -7.08
C LEU A 166 -3.70 6.76 -6.97
N THR A 167 -3.36 7.77 -6.16
CA THR A 167 -4.16 9.00 -6.04
C THR A 167 -4.12 9.81 -7.35
N TYR A 168 -2.98 9.86 -8.03
CA TYR A 168 -2.87 10.48 -9.35
C TYR A 168 -3.68 9.73 -10.41
N LEU A 169 -3.68 8.39 -10.39
CA LEU A 169 -4.54 7.58 -11.25
C LEU A 169 -6.02 7.85 -10.97
N ALA A 170 -6.43 7.98 -9.71
CA ALA A 170 -7.79 8.38 -9.34
C ALA A 170 -8.15 9.76 -9.91
N ALA A 171 -7.25 10.74 -9.81
CA ALA A 171 -7.46 12.08 -10.37
C ALA A 171 -7.60 12.07 -11.91
N LEU A 172 -6.80 11.26 -12.61
CA LEU A 172 -6.93 11.04 -14.04
C LEU A 172 -8.28 10.40 -14.40
N GLY A 173 -8.69 9.38 -13.63
CA GLY A 173 -9.99 8.75 -13.76
C GLY A 173 -11.13 9.75 -13.64
N LEU A 174 -11.09 10.61 -12.62
CA LEU A 174 -12.11 11.63 -12.36
C LEU A 174 -12.29 12.60 -13.53
N LYS A 175 -11.19 13.11 -14.12
CA LYS A 175 -11.24 14.00 -15.30
C LYS A 175 -11.93 13.35 -16.50
N LYS A 176 -11.83 12.04 -16.60
CA LYS A 176 -12.28 11.25 -17.74
C LYS A 176 -13.62 10.61 -17.55
N ILE A 177 -14.33 10.94 -16.46
CA ILE A 177 -15.65 10.42 -16.20
C ILE A 177 -16.59 10.81 -17.35
N THR A 178 -16.75 9.86 -18.27
CA THR A 178 -17.87 9.73 -19.20
C THR A 178 -18.85 8.70 -18.65
N ILE A 179 -18.89 8.55 -17.33
CA ILE A 179 -19.75 7.59 -16.65
C ILE A 179 -21.14 8.22 -16.52
N LYS A 180 -22.20 7.39 -16.54
CA LYS A 180 -23.57 7.85 -16.26
C LYS A 180 -23.59 8.66 -14.96
N LYS A 181 -24.28 9.82 -14.97
CA LYS A 181 -24.33 10.78 -13.85
C LYS A 181 -24.61 10.10 -12.50
N TRP A 182 -25.49 9.10 -12.47
CA TRP A 182 -25.83 8.38 -11.24
C TRP A 182 -24.66 7.56 -10.65
N ILE A 183 -23.77 6.98 -11.46
CA ILE A 183 -22.58 6.27 -10.96
C ILE A 183 -21.60 7.27 -10.36
N PHE A 184 -21.42 8.42 -11.03
CA PHE A 184 -20.59 9.49 -10.49
C PHE A 184 -21.11 9.99 -9.14
N CYS A 185 -22.43 10.23 -9.04
CA CYS A 185 -23.05 10.56 -7.76
C CYS A 185 -22.83 9.46 -6.72
N GLY A 186 -22.96 8.18 -7.10
CA GLY A 186 -22.67 7.05 -6.21
C GLY A 186 -21.23 7.05 -5.68
N ILE A 187 -20.24 7.31 -6.54
CA ILE A 187 -18.83 7.44 -6.12
C ILE A 187 -18.65 8.61 -5.15
N LEU A 188 -19.29 9.77 -5.41
CA LEU A 188 -19.21 10.92 -4.53
C LEU A 188 -19.87 10.67 -3.17
N VAL A 189 -21.04 10.02 -3.15
CA VAL A 189 -21.73 9.63 -1.91
C VAL A 189 -20.88 8.64 -1.11
N LEU A 190 -20.29 7.65 -1.77
CA LEU A 190 -19.38 6.70 -1.13
C LEU A 190 -18.15 7.42 -0.55
N LEU A 191 -17.50 8.28 -1.33
CA LEU A 191 -16.36 9.07 -0.88
C LEU A 191 -16.72 9.94 0.33
N PHE A 192 -17.86 10.61 0.29
CA PHE A 192 -18.36 11.43 1.38
C PHE A 192 -18.58 10.59 2.65
N PHE A 193 -19.22 9.43 2.52
CA PHE A 193 -19.42 8.50 3.63
C PHE A 193 -18.10 8.01 4.24
N GLU A 194 -17.15 7.57 3.41
CA GLU A 194 -15.84 7.11 3.87
C GLU A 194 -15.03 8.23 4.53
N LEU A 195 -15.09 9.44 3.98
CA LEU A 195 -14.45 10.63 4.53
C LEU A 195 -15.06 11.01 5.88
N ALA A 196 -16.39 11.06 5.99
CA ALA A 196 -17.09 11.37 7.24
C ALA A 196 -16.76 10.35 8.33
N ARG A 197 -16.77 9.05 7.99
CA ARG A 197 -16.40 7.96 8.89
C ARG A 197 -14.95 8.07 9.36
N PHE A 198 -14.02 8.35 8.44
CA PHE A 198 -12.61 8.55 8.77
C PHE A 198 -12.39 9.75 9.67
N ILE A 199 -12.98 10.91 9.35
CA ILE A 199 -12.85 12.13 10.15
C ILE A 199 -13.40 11.91 11.56
N HIS A 200 -14.60 11.32 11.68
CA HIS A 200 -15.19 11.00 12.97
C HIS A 200 -14.26 10.12 13.82
N ASP A 201 -13.76 9.02 13.24
CA ASP A 201 -12.83 8.13 13.93
C ASP A 201 -11.50 8.82 14.28
N PHE A 202 -10.90 9.57 13.36
CA PHE A 202 -9.61 10.23 13.51
C PHE A 202 -9.58 11.27 14.63
N TRP A 203 -10.69 12.00 14.83
CA TRP A 203 -10.77 13.04 15.86
C TRP A 203 -11.30 12.52 17.19
N ILE A 204 -12.23 11.56 17.20
CA ILE A 204 -12.92 11.14 18.42
C ILE A 204 -12.28 9.89 19.03
N HIS A 205 -12.13 8.81 18.26
CA HIS A 205 -11.72 7.51 18.80
C HIS A 205 -10.23 7.22 18.64
N TYR A 206 -9.60 7.77 17.61
CA TYR A 206 -8.21 7.51 17.32
C TYR A 206 -7.26 8.00 18.43
N PRO A 207 -7.44 9.19 19.04
CA PRO A 207 -6.59 9.63 20.15
C PRO A 207 -6.58 8.67 21.34
N SER A 208 -7.71 8.04 21.67
CA SER A 208 -7.81 7.09 22.79
C SER A 208 -7.22 5.71 22.49
N ARG A 209 -6.91 5.40 21.22
CA ARG A 209 -6.27 4.13 20.82
C ARG A 209 -4.76 4.23 20.68
N LEU A 210 -4.20 5.44 20.75
CA LEU A 210 -2.76 5.62 20.66
C LEU A 210 -2.09 5.21 22.00
N PRO A 211 -1.03 4.39 21.95
CA PRO A 211 -0.25 4.02 23.13
C PRO A 211 0.68 5.15 23.60
#